data_AF-A0A1V5VXB7-F1
#
_entry.id   AF-A0A1V5VXB7-F1
#
_cell.length_a   1.000
_cell.length_b   1.000
_cell.length_c   1.000
_cell.angle_alpha   90.00
_cell.angle_beta   90.00
_cell.angle_gamma   90.00
#
_symmetry.space_group_name_H-M   'P 1'
#
loop_
_entity.id
_entity.type
_entity.pdbx_description
1 polymer ?
#
loop_
_entity_poly.entity_id
_entity_poly.type
_entity_poly.pdbx_seq_one_letter_code
_entity_poly.pdbx_strand_id
1 'polypeptide(L)'
;MNLKNSLLLLLINRKIKKYGEILSISMDNKNINFIIQLNIDSASFEQVVIQIFEYNLIQINNVCYIEFKDFSTSKLWMTHMLQDFVKLKKFEISKLLYNAIKIAM
;
A
#
# COMPACT_ATOMS: atom_id res chain seq x y z
N MET A 1 -10.06 -22.12 -3.43
CA MET A 1 -9.39 -20.84 -3.77
C MET A 1 -8.94 -20.92 -5.23
N ASN A 2 -9.25 -19.93 -6.07
CA ASN A 2 -8.91 -19.96 -7.50
C ASN A 2 -7.39 -19.73 -7.71
N LEU A 3 -6.76 -20.40 -8.68
CA LEU A 3 -5.31 -20.32 -8.97
C LEU A 3 -4.83 -18.88 -9.16
N LYS A 4 -5.66 -18.04 -9.80
CA LYS A 4 -5.40 -16.60 -10.00
C LYS A 4 -5.23 -15.87 -8.66
N ASN A 5 -6.12 -16.12 -7.71
CA ASN A 5 -6.09 -15.51 -6.38
C ASN A 5 -4.83 -15.96 -5.61
N SER A 6 -4.44 -17.23 -5.73
CA SER A 6 -3.24 -17.76 -5.08
C SER A 6 -1.94 -17.14 -5.61
N LEU A 7 -1.82 -16.94 -6.92
CA LEU A 7 -0.64 -16.30 -7.52
C LEU A 7 -0.55 -14.81 -7.15
N LEU A 8 -1.68 -14.11 -7.20
CA LEU A 8 -1.76 -12.69 -6.81
C LEU A 8 -1.43 -12.50 -5.33
N LEU A 9 -1.97 -13.36 -4.46
CA LEU A 9 -1.66 -13.40 -3.03
C LEU A 9 -0.14 -13.51 -2.80
N LEU A 10 0.51 -14.47 -3.47
CA LEU A 10 1.95 -14.71 -3.31
C LEU A 10 2.80 -13.53 -3.81
N LEU A 11 2.42 -12.91 -4.92
CA LEU A 11 3.10 -11.72 -5.46
C LEU A 11 3.00 -10.53 -4.49
N ILE A 12 1.83 -10.27 -3.96
CA ILE A 12 1.61 -9.11 -3.08
C ILE A 12 2.23 -9.37 -1.71
N ASN A 13 2.10 -10.58 -1.15
CA ASN A 13 2.77 -10.96 0.11
C ASN A 13 4.27 -10.73 0.05
N ARG A 14 4.93 -11.00 -1.08
CA ARG A 14 6.36 -10.70 -1.25
C ARG A 14 6.68 -9.21 -1.16
N LYS A 15 5.78 -8.33 -1.62
CA LYS A 15 5.98 -6.86 -1.61
C LYS A 15 5.70 -6.24 -0.26
N ILE A 16 4.74 -6.78 0.48
CA ILE A 16 4.30 -6.21 1.76
C ILE A 16 4.76 -7.01 2.98
N LYS A 17 5.62 -8.01 2.81
CA LYS A 17 6.12 -8.86 3.91
C LYS A 17 6.67 -8.08 5.11
N LYS A 18 7.27 -6.91 4.88
CA LYS A 18 7.79 -6.05 5.96
C LYS A 18 6.71 -5.42 6.84
N TYR A 19 5.47 -5.43 6.36
CA TYR A 19 4.31 -4.84 6.98
C TYR A 19 3.44 -5.88 7.69
N GLY A 20 3.37 -7.08 7.12
CA GLY A 20 2.59 -8.19 7.65
C GLY A 20 2.37 -9.28 6.62
N GLU A 21 1.31 -10.05 6.82
CA GLU A 21 0.90 -11.14 5.95
C GLU A 21 -0.56 -10.95 5.49
N ILE A 22 -0.80 -11.13 4.20
CA ILE A 22 -2.15 -11.22 3.64
C ILE A 22 -2.68 -12.61 3.96
N LEU A 23 -3.75 -12.65 4.75
CA LEU A 23 -4.44 -13.87 5.13
C LEU A 23 -5.35 -14.35 4.00
N SER A 24 -6.02 -13.42 3.33
CA SER A 24 -6.95 -13.75 2.26
C SER A 24 -7.06 -12.63 1.23
N ILE A 25 -7.40 -13.05 0.01
CA ILE A 25 -7.69 -12.19 -1.12
C ILE A 25 -8.96 -12.68 -1.81
N SER A 26 -9.85 -11.76 -2.12
CA SER A 26 -10.97 -11.99 -3.03
C SER A 26 -10.90 -10.99 -4.18
N MET A 27 -11.15 -11.48 -5.38
CA MET A 27 -11.12 -10.69 -6.60
C MET A 27 -12.37 -11.02 -7.40
N ASP A 28 -13.15 -10.00 -7.72
CA ASP A 28 -14.19 -10.07 -8.74
C ASP A 28 -13.71 -9.33 -10.02
N ASN A 29 -14.58 -9.16 -11.02
CA ASN A 29 -14.17 -8.56 -12.29
C ASN A 29 -13.73 -7.08 -12.20
N LYS A 30 -13.96 -6.39 -11.07
CA LYS A 30 -13.64 -4.95 -10.90
C LYS A 30 -13.05 -4.59 -9.54
N ASN A 31 -13.36 -5.35 -8.50
CA ASN A 31 -12.95 -5.10 -7.13
C ASN A 31 -11.98 -6.17 -6.65
N ILE A 32 -11.02 -5.75 -5.84
CA ILE A 32 -10.11 -6.65 -5.13
C ILE A 32 -10.17 -6.31 -3.65
N ASN A 33 -10.51 -7.27 -2.80
CA ASN A 33 -10.44 -7.14 -1.36
C ASN A 33 -9.28 -7.95 -0.80
N PHE A 34 -8.52 -7.32 0.08
CA PHE A 34 -7.44 -7.93 0.85
C PHE A 34 -7.79 -7.89 2.32
N ILE A 35 -7.59 -9.01 3.00
CA ILE A 35 -7.51 -9.03 4.47
C ILE A 35 -6.05 -9.25 4.82
N ILE A 36 -5.46 -8.23 5.42
CA ILE A 36 -4.05 -8.20 5.79
C ILE A 36 -3.96 -8.21 7.30
N GLN A 37 -3.18 -9.12 7.84
CA GLN A 37 -2.82 -9.12 9.25
C GLN A 37 -1.43 -8.50 9.37
N LEU A 38 -1.34 -7.42 10.12
CA LEU A 38 -0.14 -6.59 10.20
C LEU A 38 0.39 -6.60 11.62
N ASN A 39 1.72 -6.56 11.73
CA ASN A 39 2.38 -6.34 13.01
C ASN A 39 2.49 -4.84 13.23
N ILE A 40 1.69 -4.31 14.15
CA ILE A 40 1.76 -2.90 14.52
C ILE A 40 2.90 -2.68 15.54
N ASP A 41 3.11 -3.66 16.41
CA ASP A 41 4.26 -3.76 17.29
C ASP A 41 4.72 -5.23 17.41
N SER A 42 5.73 -5.50 18.24
CA SER A 42 6.29 -6.85 18.42
C SER A 42 5.34 -7.86 19.06
N ALA A 43 4.18 -7.43 19.58
CA ALA A 43 3.26 -8.25 20.37
C ALA A 43 1.80 -8.21 19.88
N SER A 44 1.43 -7.26 19.03
CA SER A 44 0.05 -7.08 18.56
C SER A 44 -0.08 -7.21 17.04
N PHE A 45 -1.01 -8.07 16.64
CA PHE A 45 -1.46 -8.21 15.28
C PHE A 45 -2.80 -7.47 15.12
N GLU A 46 -2.89 -6.62 14.12
CA GLU A 46 -4.17 -6.01 13.74
C GLU A 46 -4.59 -6.48 12.34
N GLN A 47 -5.87 -6.77 12.20
CA GLN A 47 -6.47 -7.06 10.91
C GLN A 47 -6.88 -5.77 10.22
N VAL A 48 -6.32 -5.54 9.05
CA VAL A 48 -6.64 -4.42 8.19
C VAL A 48 -7.26 -4.95 6.91
N VAL A 49 -8.41 -4.38 6.56
CA VAL A 49 -9.02 -4.60 5.26
C VAL A 49 -8.50 -3.54 4.30
N ILE A 50 -8.01 -3.95 3.15
CA ILE A 50 -7.75 -3.07 2.01
C ILE A 50 -8.73 -3.43 0.91
N GLN A 51 -9.50 -2.46 0.44
CA GLN A 51 -10.41 -2.64 -0.68
C GLN A 51 -9.92 -1.80 -1.84
N ILE A 52 -9.77 -2.41 -3.01
CA ILE A 52 -9.48 -1.74 -4.27
C ILE A 52 -10.77 -1.76 -5.08
N PHE A 53 -11.29 -0.56 -5.35
CA PHE A 53 -12.58 -0.37 -6.03
C PHE A 53 -12.43 -0.32 -7.55
N GLU A 54 -11.27 0.11 -8.04
CA GLU A 54 -11.00 0.15 -9.48
C GLU A 54 -9.53 -0.18 -9.76
N TYR A 55 -9.32 -1.08 -10.73
CA TYR A 55 -8.01 -1.39 -11.27
C TYR A 55 -8.04 -1.53 -12.80
N ASN A 56 -6.91 -1.26 -13.44
CA ASN A 56 -6.67 -1.45 -14.86
C ASN A 56 -5.53 -2.43 -15.08
N LEU A 57 -5.63 -3.23 -16.14
CA LEU A 57 -4.51 -4.01 -16.66
C LEU A 57 -3.96 -3.29 -17.89
N ILE A 58 -2.69 -2.89 -17.85
CA ILE A 58 -2.05 -2.09 -18.89
C ILE A 58 -0.82 -2.86 -19.40
N GLN A 59 -0.58 -2.83 -20.71
CA GLN A 59 0.64 -3.40 -21.30
C GLN A 59 1.42 -2.28 -21.99
N ILE A 60 2.69 -2.09 -21.58
CA ILE A 60 3.60 -1.10 -22.16
C ILE A 60 4.92 -1.81 -22.49
N ASN A 61 5.35 -1.78 -23.75
CA ASN A 61 6.59 -2.40 -24.22
C ASN A 61 6.74 -3.88 -23.78
N ASN A 62 5.68 -4.67 -23.94
CA ASN A 62 5.59 -6.08 -23.49
C ASN A 62 5.70 -6.32 -21.97
N VAL A 63 5.68 -5.27 -21.16
CA VAL A 63 5.57 -5.38 -19.70
C VAL A 63 4.11 -5.19 -19.32
N CYS A 64 3.57 -6.14 -18.55
CA CYS A 64 2.21 -6.07 -18.03
C CYS A 64 2.20 -5.41 -16.65
N TYR A 65 1.28 -4.46 -16.46
CA TYR A 65 1.08 -3.69 -15.24
C TYR A 65 -0.34 -3.88 -14.73
N ILE A 66 -0.49 -3.78 -13.41
CA ILE A 66 -1.76 -3.53 -12.76
C ILE A 66 -1.71 -2.13 -12.15
N GLU A 67 -2.62 -1.27 -12.58
CA GLU A 67 -2.79 0.09 -12.06
C GLU A 67 -3.99 0.09 -11.12
N PHE A 68 -3.79 0.48 -9.86
CA PHE A 68 -4.88 0.64 -8.89
C PHE A 68 -5.27 2.11 -8.85
N LYS A 69 -6.54 2.42 -9.12
CA LYS A 69 -7.02 3.81 -9.21
C LYS A 69 -7.70 4.30 -7.95
N ASP A 70 -8.46 3.43 -7.30
CA ASP A 70 -9.20 3.76 -6.10
C ASP A 70 -9.10 2.63 -5.09
N PHE A 71 -8.81 2.99 -3.84
CA PHE A 71 -8.72 2.05 -2.74
C PHE A 71 -9.04 2.70 -1.41
N SER A 72 -9.46 1.88 -0.45
CA SER A 72 -9.66 2.27 0.94
C SER A 72 -8.99 1.29 1.89
N THR A 73 -8.66 1.77 3.07
CA THR A 73 -8.10 0.97 4.16
C THR A 73 -8.29 1.66 5.51
N SER A 74 -7.89 1.03 6.61
CA SER A 74 -8.01 1.61 7.94
C SER A 74 -7.10 2.83 8.10
N LYS A 75 -7.57 3.83 8.87
CA LYS A 75 -6.81 5.05 9.16
C LYS A 75 -5.46 4.74 9.83
N LEU A 76 -5.44 3.75 10.71
CA LEU A 76 -4.22 3.32 11.38
C LEU A 76 -3.21 2.78 10.37
N TRP A 77 -3.65 1.94 9.44
CA TRP A 77 -2.79 1.42 8.39
C TRP A 77 -2.22 2.51 7.48
N MET A 78 -3.06 3.46 7.06
CA MET A 78 -2.57 4.61 6.30
C MET A 78 -1.54 5.41 7.08
N THR A 79 -1.72 5.55 8.40
CA THR A 79 -0.76 6.27 9.25
C THR A 79 0.60 5.56 9.23
N HIS A 80 0.65 4.24 9.38
CA HIS A 80 1.91 3.47 9.31
C HIS A 80 2.58 3.56 7.93
N MET A 81 1.82 3.41 6.85
CA MET A 81 2.33 3.53 5.49
C MET A 81 2.90 4.95 5.22
N LEU A 82 2.22 5.99 5.69
CA LEU A 82 2.67 7.37 5.56
C LEU A 82 3.93 7.64 6.40
N GLN A 83 3.99 7.11 7.62
CA GLN A 83 5.20 7.20 8.45
C GLN A 83 6.39 6.57 7.73
N ASP A 84 6.25 5.37 7.17
CA ASP A 84 7.29 4.72 6.38
C ASP A 84 7.69 5.52 5.13
N PHE A 85 6.71 6.19 4.50
CA PHE A 85 6.95 7.00 3.32
C PHE A 85 7.67 8.32 3.65
N VAL A 86 7.41 8.92 4.82
CA VAL A 86 7.89 10.28 5.16
C VAL A 86 9.11 10.24 6.06
N LYS A 87 9.18 9.29 7.01
CA LYS A 87 10.21 9.22 8.03
C LYS A 87 11.59 9.08 7.39
N LEU A 88 12.48 10.01 7.74
CA LEU A 88 13.86 10.11 7.24
C LEU A 88 13.99 10.31 5.71
N LYS A 89 12.90 10.48 4.97
CA LYS A 89 12.97 10.96 3.59
C LYS A 89 13.23 12.46 3.57
N LYS A 90 14.10 12.87 2.65
CA LYS A 90 14.34 14.27 2.34
C LYS A 90 13.49 14.62 1.13
N PHE A 91 12.64 15.63 1.28
CA PHE A 91 11.87 16.19 0.19
C PHE A 91 12.56 17.47 -0.25
N GLU A 92 12.81 17.58 -1.56
CA GLU A 92 13.39 18.79 -2.11
C GLU A 92 12.39 19.93 -1.98
N ILE A 93 12.85 21.06 -1.43
CA ILE A 93 12.08 22.29 -1.33
C ILE A 93 12.86 23.43 -1.96
N SER A 94 12.15 24.42 -2.49
CA SER A 94 12.80 25.61 -3.05
C SER A 94 13.55 26.39 -1.96
N LYS A 95 14.63 27.08 -2.35
CA LYS A 95 15.42 27.91 -1.43
C LYS A 95 14.59 29.01 -0.78
N LEU A 96 13.60 29.56 -1.50
CA LEU A 96 12.65 30.54 -0.97
C LEU A 96 11.81 29.96 0.16
N LEU A 97 11.23 28.76 -0.04
CA LEU A 97 10.43 28.08 0.99
C LEU A 97 11.29 27.71 2.21
N TYR A 98 12.51 27.23 1.99
CA TYR A 98 13.46 26.95 3.06
C TYR A 98 13.74 28.19 3.92
N ASN A 99 14.07 29.32 3.29
CA ASN A 99 14.35 30.57 4.01
C ASN A 99 13.12 31.09 4.76
N ALA A 100 11.92 31.02 4.14
CA ALA A 100 10.67 31.45 4.77
C ALA A 100 10.36 30.64 6.04
N ILE A 101 10.47 29.31 5.97
CA ILE A 101 10.26 28.43 7.13
C ILE A 101 11.31 28.70 8.21
N LYS A 102 12.58 28.88 7.82
CA LYS A 102 13.68 29.12 8.77
C LYS A 102 13.55 30.42 9.55
N ILE A 103 12.92 31.46 8.99
CA ILE A 103 12.69 32.75 9.67
C ILE A 103 11.49 32.67 10.62
N ALA A 104 10.50 31.83 10.29
CA ALA A 104 9.28 31.65 11.09
C ALA A 104 9.45 30.74 12.32
N MET A 105 10.56 29.99 12.38
CA MET A 105 10.97 29.18 13.53
C MET A 105 11.88 29.97 14.47
#